data_AF-A0AAW5TUC2-F1
#
_entry.id   AF-A0AAW5TUC2-F1
#
_cell.length_a   1.000
_cell.length_b   1.000
_cell.length_c   1.000
_cell.angle_alpha   90.00
_cell.angle_beta   90.00
_cell.angle_gamma   90.00
#
_symmetry.space_group_name_H-M   'P 1'
#
loop_
_entity.id
_entity.type
_entity.pdbx_description
1 polymer ?
#
loop_
_entity_poly.entity_id
_entity_poly.type
_entity_poly.pdbx_seq_one_letter_code
_entity_poly.pdbx_strand_id
1 'polypeptide(L)'
;MTFNLENGISALKAQIGQATYSMNYSRNFSDGTCDCSGAVYYALRLAGLPSLGYIPSTETLHSWLLSNGFELIAENQEWQMQEYDVIIWGKKGASAGSFGHTGIALDAQNWIECTGWSGGGNGPDGGVIISNHDQRWTMCGCPYFYVYRLKNHLVQQNKINYPMSKEESEMLYSFAVKGGTGTMLFDGQNTLAFTGKNAKAAYDHYVGTYKEIMGKELPHQIKTEAQFKLWSELYPVKYLPFN
;
A
#
# COMPACT_ATOMS: atom_id res chain seq x y z
N MET A 1 4.96 -20.15 -4.70
CA MET A 1 4.13 -19.59 -3.63
C MET A 1 3.87 -18.15 -4.01
N THR A 2 2.61 -17.73 -4.10
CA THR A 2 2.27 -16.36 -4.54
C THR A 2 1.97 -15.54 -3.30
N PHE A 3 2.79 -14.53 -3.01
CA PHE A 3 2.52 -13.56 -1.95
C PHE A 3 1.65 -12.43 -2.51
N ASN A 4 0.69 -11.94 -1.72
CA ASN A 4 -0.14 -10.79 -2.09
C ASN A 4 0.30 -9.60 -1.25
N LEU A 5 1.36 -8.90 -1.71
CA LEU A 5 1.94 -7.78 -0.97
C LEU A 5 0.95 -6.61 -0.82
N GLU A 6 -0.02 -6.47 -1.73
CA GLU A 6 -1.06 -5.44 -1.65
C GLU A 6 -1.96 -5.64 -0.42
N ASN A 7 -2.33 -6.87 -0.08
CA ASN A 7 -3.08 -7.15 1.15
C ASN A 7 -2.31 -6.67 2.40
N GLY A 8 -1.00 -6.86 2.41
CA GLY A 8 -0.11 -6.42 3.48
C GLY A 8 -0.04 -4.90 3.60
N ILE A 9 0.14 -4.22 2.46
CA ILE A 9 0.16 -2.75 2.39
C ILE A 9 -1.18 -2.15 2.79
N SER A 10 -2.29 -2.68 2.28
CA SER A 10 -3.64 -2.24 2.61
C SER A 10 -3.92 -2.38 4.12
N ALA A 11 -3.51 -3.48 4.73
CA ALA A 11 -3.64 -3.66 6.18
C ALA A 11 -2.79 -2.67 6.98
N LEU A 12 -1.59 -2.34 6.49
CA LEU A 12 -0.73 -1.35 7.14
C LEU A 12 -1.29 0.08 7.00
N LYS A 13 -1.82 0.45 5.83
CA LYS A 13 -2.54 1.72 5.60
C LYS A 13 -3.73 1.88 6.55
N ALA A 14 -4.46 0.80 6.83
CA ALA A 14 -5.59 0.83 7.77
C ALA A 14 -5.18 1.17 9.23
N GLN A 15 -3.89 1.11 9.57
CA GLN A 15 -3.38 1.47 10.89
C GLN A 15 -3.03 2.96 11.02
N ILE A 16 -3.09 3.73 9.93
CA ILE A 16 -2.87 5.19 9.95
C ILE A 16 -3.94 5.83 10.85
N GLY A 17 -3.49 6.59 11.85
CA GLY A 17 -4.38 7.20 12.86
C GLY A 17 -5.04 6.23 13.85
N GLN A 18 -4.77 4.92 13.76
CA GLN A 18 -5.32 3.90 14.67
C GLN A 18 -4.29 3.38 15.67
N ALA A 19 -2.99 3.46 15.33
CA ALA A 19 -1.91 2.94 16.15
C ALA A 19 -0.82 3.97 16.42
N THR A 20 -0.24 3.92 17.62
CA THR A 20 0.88 4.76 18.04
C THR A 20 2.19 4.00 18.06
N TYR A 21 3.31 4.72 18.03
CA TYR A 21 4.62 4.09 18.04
C TYR A 21 5.01 3.63 19.46
N SER A 22 5.45 2.38 19.61
CA SER A 22 6.11 1.89 20.81
C SER A 22 7.02 0.70 20.54
N MET A 23 8.17 0.68 21.22
CA MET A 23 9.07 -0.48 21.28
C MET A 23 8.89 -1.32 22.54
N ASN A 24 8.12 -0.83 23.53
CA ASN A 24 7.95 -1.46 24.84
C ASN A 24 6.64 -2.25 24.96
N TYR A 25 5.72 -2.04 24.03
CA TYR A 25 4.41 -2.69 23.96
C TYR A 25 4.35 -3.62 22.74
N SER A 26 3.15 -3.91 22.23
CA SER A 26 3.05 -4.67 20.99
C SER A 26 3.81 -3.99 19.85
N ARG A 27 4.43 -4.83 19.03
CA ARG A 27 5.16 -4.37 17.85
C ARG A 27 4.34 -4.60 16.57
N ASN A 28 3.15 -5.22 16.68
CA ASN A 28 2.34 -5.66 15.55
C ASN A 28 0.84 -5.31 15.68
N PHE A 29 0.53 -4.17 16.29
CA PHE A 29 -0.83 -3.60 16.38
C PHE A 29 -1.80 -4.34 17.32
N SER A 30 -1.37 -5.41 18.00
CA SER A 30 -2.27 -6.23 18.82
C SER A 30 -2.86 -5.51 20.04
N ASP A 31 -2.24 -4.42 20.49
CA ASP A 31 -2.71 -3.56 21.58
C ASP A 31 -2.87 -2.09 21.13
N GLY A 32 -2.87 -1.84 19.82
CA GLY A 32 -2.88 -0.48 19.26
C GLY A 32 -1.50 0.19 19.17
N THR A 33 -0.40 -0.53 19.43
CA THR A 33 0.96 -0.02 19.24
C THR A 33 1.77 -0.78 18.18
N CYS A 34 2.76 -0.12 17.59
CA CYS A 34 3.70 -0.72 16.63
C CYS A 34 5.12 -0.17 16.76
N ASP A 35 6.09 -0.90 16.22
CA ASP A 35 7.39 -0.32 15.86
C ASP A 35 7.69 -0.54 14.37
N CYS A 36 8.80 0.02 13.90
CA CYS A 36 9.14 0.01 12.47
C CYS A 36 9.23 -1.41 11.89
N SER A 37 10.05 -2.29 12.48
CA SER A 37 10.23 -3.65 11.96
C SER A 37 9.04 -4.56 12.21
N GLY A 38 8.29 -4.33 13.29
CA GLY A 38 7.06 -5.06 13.57
C GLY A 38 5.92 -4.69 12.63
N ALA A 39 5.84 -3.43 12.21
CA ALA A 39 4.92 -2.97 11.16
C ALA A 39 5.23 -3.61 9.79
N VAL A 40 6.51 -3.64 9.39
CA VAL A 40 6.94 -4.32 8.16
C VAL A 40 6.64 -5.83 8.24
N TYR A 41 6.96 -6.47 9.37
CA TYR A 41 6.68 -7.88 9.58
C TYR A 41 5.18 -8.18 9.52
N TYR A 42 4.35 -7.36 10.18
CA TYR A 42 2.89 -7.49 10.15
C TYR A 42 2.35 -7.46 8.71
N ALA A 43 2.73 -6.46 7.92
CA ALA A 43 2.31 -6.33 6.54
C ALA A 43 2.69 -7.57 5.71
N LEU A 44 3.95 -8.00 5.82
CA LEU A 44 4.44 -9.16 5.06
C LEU A 44 3.80 -10.48 5.52
N ARG A 45 3.48 -10.63 6.82
CA ARG A 45 2.71 -11.79 7.31
C ARG A 45 1.31 -11.84 6.71
N LEU A 46 0.63 -10.70 6.61
CA LEU A 46 -0.69 -10.61 5.97
C LEU A 46 -0.63 -10.77 4.45
N ALA A 47 0.52 -10.50 3.84
CA ALA A 47 0.80 -10.83 2.45
C ALA A 47 1.04 -12.34 2.20
N GLY A 48 1.10 -13.15 3.26
CA GLY A 48 1.24 -14.60 3.18
C GLY A 48 2.66 -15.12 3.46
N LEU A 49 3.59 -14.29 3.92
CA LEU A 49 4.91 -14.78 4.33
C LEU A 49 4.81 -15.62 5.61
N PRO A 50 5.66 -16.65 5.76
CA PRO A 50 5.62 -17.55 6.91
C PRO A 50 6.06 -16.87 8.21
N SER A 51 5.61 -17.44 9.33
CA SER A 51 6.00 -16.99 10.66
C SER A 51 7.44 -17.30 10.98
N LEU A 52 8.13 -16.33 11.57
CA LEU A 52 9.41 -16.54 12.26
C LEU A 52 9.21 -17.06 13.70
N GLY A 53 7.96 -17.12 14.19
CA GLY A 53 7.63 -17.49 15.59
C GLY A 53 7.82 -16.34 16.59
N TYR A 54 8.50 -15.27 16.20
CA TYR A 54 8.63 -14.01 16.92
C TYR A 54 8.60 -12.84 15.93
N ILE A 55 8.53 -11.60 16.45
CA ILE A 55 8.59 -10.39 15.62
C ILE A 55 10.07 -10.00 15.43
N PRO A 56 10.60 -9.98 14.20
CA PRO A 56 12.00 -9.64 13.95
C PRO A 56 12.30 -8.19 14.38
N SER A 57 13.57 -7.93 14.71
CA SER A 57 14.10 -6.58 14.78
C SER A 57 14.59 -6.15 13.41
N THR A 58 14.93 -4.89 13.23
CA THR A 58 15.69 -4.38 12.08
C THR A 58 16.91 -5.24 11.73
N GLU A 59 17.63 -5.76 12.73
CA GLU A 59 18.78 -6.67 12.52
C GLU A 59 18.39 -8.04 11.95
N THR A 60 17.36 -8.67 12.50
CA THR A 60 16.97 -10.04 12.07
C THR A 60 16.07 -10.04 10.84
N LEU A 61 15.47 -8.90 10.51
CA LEU A 61 14.60 -8.71 9.35
C LEU A 61 15.35 -9.00 8.04
N HIS A 62 16.63 -8.60 7.94
CA HIS A 62 17.48 -8.87 6.77
C HIS A 62 17.50 -10.36 6.40
N SER A 63 17.81 -11.23 7.37
CA SER A 63 17.91 -12.68 7.16
C SER A 63 16.55 -13.30 6.85
N TRP A 64 15.49 -12.82 7.49
CA TRP A 64 14.14 -13.30 7.24
C TRP A 64 13.67 -12.98 5.82
N LEU A 65 13.87 -11.74 5.33
CA LEU A 65 13.55 -11.36 3.95
C LEU A 65 14.25 -12.27 2.93
N LEU A 66 15.57 -12.45 3.08
CA LEU A 66 16.37 -13.31 2.20
C LEU A 66 15.88 -14.76 2.20
N SER A 67 15.52 -15.31 3.37
CA SER A 67 14.98 -16.67 3.49
C SER A 67 13.61 -16.85 2.84
N ASN A 68 12.89 -15.76 2.58
CA ASN A 68 11.55 -15.75 1.99
C ASN A 68 11.53 -15.23 0.55
N GLY A 69 12.67 -15.34 -0.14
CA GLY A 69 12.76 -15.09 -1.56
C GLY A 69 12.99 -13.63 -1.92
N PHE A 70 13.26 -12.74 -0.97
CA PHE A 70 13.78 -11.41 -1.30
C PHE A 70 15.25 -11.48 -1.70
N GLU A 71 15.67 -10.52 -2.53
CA GLU A 71 17.05 -10.25 -2.86
C GLU A 71 17.45 -8.85 -2.44
N LEU A 72 18.74 -8.71 -2.10
CA LEU A 72 19.35 -7.42 -1.85
C LEU A 72 19.59 -6.74 -3.21
N ILE A 73 18.87 -5.66 -3.48
CA ILE A 73 18.98 -4.91 -4.75
C ILE A 73 19.91 -3.71 -4.63
N ALA A 74 20.06 -3.15 -3.43
CA ALA A 74 20.97 -2.06 -3.16
C ALA A 74 21.48 -2.10 -1.73
N GLU A 75 22.75 -1.74 -1.56
CA GLU A 75 23.41 -1.53 -0.28
C GLU A 75 24.14 -0.19 -0.35
N ASN A 76 23.59 0.81 0.34
CA ASN A 76 24.09 2.18 0.41
C ASN A 76 24.53 2.78 -0.94
N GLN A 77 23.72 2.53 -1.97
CA GLN A 77 23.90 3.04 -3.32
C GLN A 77 22.52 3.37 -3.90
N GLU A 78 22.48 4.30 -4.86
CA GLU A 78 21.24 4.64 -5.54
C GLU A 78 20.57 3.42 -6.16
N TRP A 79 19.24 3.43 -6.14
CA TRP A 79 18.43 2.41 -6.79
C TRP A 79 17.15 3.03 -7.33
N GLN A 80 16.54 2.36 -8.30
CA GLN A 80 15.18 2.71 -8.70
C GLN A 80 14.21 2.07 -7.72
N MET A 81 13.68 2.89 -6.81
CA MET A 81 12.65 2.49 -5.86
C MET A 81 11.40 2.00 -6.60
N GLN A 82 10.92 0.85 -6.17
CA GLN A 82 9.72 0.22 -6.69
C GLN A 82 8.81 -0.12 -5.53
N GLU A 83 7.51 -0.15 -5.84
CA GLU A 83 6.50 -0.62 -4.90
C GLU A 83 6.89 -1.97 -4.29
N TYR A 84 6.67 -2.07 -2.99
CA TYR A 84 6.99 -3.22 -2.15
C TYR A 84 8.49 -3.47 -1.87
N ASP A 85 9.39 -2.59 -2.29
CA ASP A 85 10.76 -2.59 -1.77
C ASP A 85 10.74 -2.44 -0.25
N VAL A 86 11.39 -3.35 0.46
CA VAL A 86 11.59 -3.23 1.90
C VAL A 86 12.92 -2.54 2.13
N ILE A 87 12.87 -1.35 2.74
CA ILE A 87 14.02 -0.50 2.97
C ILE A 87 14.37 -0.57 4.44
N ILE A 88 15.64 -0.85 4.75
CA ILE A 88 16.16 -0.94 6.11
C ILE A 88 17.32 0.04 6.25
N TRP A 89 17.17 1.00 7.15
CA TRP A 89 18.22 1.92 7.58
C TRP A 89 18.97 1.37 8.79
N GLY A 90 20.25 1.73 8.88
CA GLY A 90 21.20 1.26 9.88
C GLY A 90 22.11 0.15 9.33
N LYS A 91 23.40 0.18 9.67
CA LYS A 91 24.36 -0.88 9.29
C LYS A 91 24.01 -2.17 10.03
N LYS A 92 24.11 -3.31 9.34
CA LYS A 92 24.00 -4.64 9.98
C LYS A 92 25.01 -4.76 11.12
N GLY A 93 24.57 -5.30 12.25
CA GLY A 93 25.35 -5.38 13.49
C GLY A 93 25.35 -4.09 14.33
N ALA A 94 24.67 -3.03 13.89
CA ALA A 94 24.54 -1.75 14.60
C ALA A 94 23.17 -1.06 14.42
N SER A 95 22.18 -1.73 13.83
CA SER A 95 20.82 -1.26 13.57
C SER A 95 19.79 -1.73 14.61
N ALA A 96 20.20 -2.44 15.66
CA ALA A 96 19.28 -2.88 16.72
C ALA A 96 18.66 -1.70 17.48
N GLY A 97 17.41 -1.88 17.92
CA GLY A 97 16.72 -0.88 18.74
C GLY A 97 16.47 0.43 17.98
N SER A 98 16.80 1.56 18.59
CA SER A 98 16.61 2.91 18.00
C SER A 98 17.64 3.27 16.92
N PHE A 99 18.63 2.42 16.69
CA PHE A 99 19.73 2.68 15.74
C PHE A 99 19.44 2.23 14.31
N GLY A 100 18.33 1.52 14.11
CA GLY A 100 17.84 1.14 12.79
C GLY A 100 16.42 1.62 12.57
N HIS A 101 16.00 1.62 11.31
CA HIS A 101 14.64 1.96 10.92
C HIS A 101 14.24 1.20 9.67
N THR A 102 12.95 1.02 9.43
CA THR A 102 12.51 0.30 8.23
C THR A 102 11.08 0.67 7.83
N GLY A 103 10.79 0.49 6.55
CA GLY A 103 9.50 0.71 5.94
C GLY A 103 9.39 0.00 4.59
N ILE A 104 8.22 0.09 3.99
CA ILE A 104 7.94 -0.53 2.69
C ILE A 104 7.60 0.57 1.67
N ALA A 105 8.24 0.53 0.51
CA ALA A 105 7.94 1.43 -0.60
C ALA A 105 6.49 1.23 -1.09
N LEU A 106 5.78 2.33 -1.27
CA LEU A 106 4.45 2.35 -1.90
C LEU A 106 4.52 2.72 -3.38
N ASP A 107 5.55 3.45 -3.77
CA ASP A 107 5.80 3.85 -5.15
C ASP A 107 7.29 4.19 -5.31
N ALA A 108 7.64 4.96 -6.35
CA ALA A 108 9.02 5.34 -6.66
C ALA A 108 9.62 6.39 -5.70
N GLN A 109 8.85 6.95 -4.77
CA GLN A 109 9.23 8.08 -3.93
C GLN A 109 8.74 7.96 -2.48
N ASN A 110 7.57 7.35 -2.28
CA ASN A 110 6.92 7.28 -0.98
C ASN A 110 7.05 5.89 -0.37
N TRP A 111 7.13 5.86 0.96
CA TRP A 111 7.10 4.64 1.75
C TRP A 111 6.14 4.76 2.92
N ILE A 112 5.74 3.62 3.45
CA ILE A 112 4.96 3.50 4.69
C ILE A 112 5.84 2.97 5.80
N GLU A 113 5.82 3.64 6.95
CA GLU A 113 6.65 3.36 8.12
C GLU A 113 5.83 3.50 9.41
N CYS A 114 6.15 2.72 10.44
CA CYS A 114 5.72 3.03 11.81
C CYS A 114 6.88 3.73 12.53
N THR A 115 6.66 4.94 13.02
CA THR A 115 7.72 5.81 13.53
C THR A 115 7.27 6.66 14.70
N GLY A 116 8.17 6.91 15.65
CA GLY A 116 7.97 7.86 16.74
C GLY A 116 8.11 9.34 16.31
N TRP A 117 8.30 9.61 15.02
CA TRP A 117 8.39 10.97 14.51
C TRP A 117 7.01 11.64 14.46
N SER A 118 6.80 12.61 15.35
CA SER A 118 5.55 13.37 15.48
C SER A 118 5.24 14.31 14.31
N GLY A 119 6.24 14.63 13.48
CA GLY A 119 6.07 15.50 12.31
C GLY A 119 5.35 14.85 11.13
N GLY A 120 5.04 13.55 11.20
CA GLY A 120 4.35 12.80 10.16
C GLY A 120 2.82 12.87 10.21
N GLY A 121 2.23 13.70 11.08
CA GLY A 121 0.78 13.92 11.13
C GLY A 121 0.00 13.03 12.09
N ASN A 122 0.64 12.10 12.81
CA ASN A 122 -0.01 11.22 13.80
C ASN A 122 0.04 11.75 15.26
N GLY A 123 0.39 13.02 15.45
CA GLY A 123 0.48 13.60 16.79
C GLY A 123 1.77 13.23 17.55
N PRO A 124 1.86 13.55 18.85
CA PRO A 124 3.10 13.48 19.62
C PRO A 124 3.66 12.06 19.79
N ASP A 125 2.80 11.04 19.75
CA ASP A 125 3.16 9.64 19.98
C ASP A 125 3.56 8.90 18.69
N GLY A 126 3.51 9.58 17.53
CA GLY A 126 3.80 8.97 16.24
C GLY A 126 2.83 7.86 15.86
N GLY A 127 3.25 6.94 14.99
CA GLY A 127 2.43 5.84 14.51
C GLY A 127 2.75 5.48 13.06
N VAL A 128 1.78 4.92 12.34
CA VAL A 128 1.93 4.57 10.92
C VAL A 128 1.71 5.80 10.03
N ILE A 129 2.73 6.18 9.27
CA ILE A 129 2.67 7.33 8.36
C ILE A 129 3.09 6.92 6.94
N ILE A 130 2.67 7.73 5.97
CA ILE A 130 3.22 7.73 4.62
C ILE A 130 4.06 8.99 4.48
N SER A 131 5.25 8.85 3.92
CA SER A 131 6.20 9.95 3.78
C SER A 131 7.06 9.76 2.53
N ASN A 132 7.62 10.85 2.01
CA ASN A 132 8.63 10.76 0.97
C ASN A 132 9.92 10.18 1.56
N HIS A 133 10.41 9.07 1.00
CA HIS A 133 11.56 8.34 1.53
C HIS A 133 12.83 9.20 1.54
N ASP A 134 13.19 9.83 0.42
CA ASP A 134 14.46 10.54 0.29
C ASP A 134 14.52 11.80 1.17
N GLN A 135 13.38 12.49 1.33
CA GLN A 135 13.25 13.58 2.28
C GLN A 135 13.46 13.08 3.71
N ARG A 136 12.80 11.98 4.10
CA ARG A 136 12.97 11.39 5.45
C ARG A 136 14.38 10.90 5.67
N TRP A 137 14.99 10.26 4.68
CA TRP A 137 16.37 9.79 4.73
C TRP A 137 17.35 10.95 4.96
N THR A 138 17.18 12.06 4.24
CA THR A 138 17.97 13.29 4.43
C THR A 138 17.75 13.89 5.81
N MET A 139 16.49 13.99 6.27
CA MET A 139 16.14 14.51 7.60
C MET A 139 16.76 13.68 8.74
N CYS A 140 16.95 12.39 8.52
CA CYS A 140 17.58 11.47 9.46
C CYS A 140 19.11 11.41 9.33
N GLY A 141 19.73 12.32 8.58
CA GLY A 141 21.19 12.42 8.44
C GLY A 141 21.79 11.39 7.49
N CYS A 142 21.01 10.94 6.50
CA CYS A 142 21.42 10.00 5.46
C CYS A 142 21.99 8.68 6.02
N PRO A 143 21.22 7.95 6.86
CA PRO A 143 21.70 6.71 7.46
C PRO A 143 22.05 5.67 6.38
N TYR A 144 23.00 4.81 6.69
CA TYR A 144 23.33 3.66 5.84
C TYR A 144 22.07 2.82 5.57
N PHE A 145 21.87 2.32 4.36
CA PHE A 145 20.66 1.58 4.04
C PHE A 145 20.88 0.31 3.21
N TYR A 146 19.90 -0.57 3.28
CA TYR A 146 19.76 -1.77 2.49
C TYR A 146 18.36 -1.79 1.87
N VAL A 147 18.25 -2.30 0.65
CA VAL A 147 16.96 -2.42 -0.04
C VAL A 147 16.76 -3.85 -0.51
N TYR A 148 15.61 -4.41 -0.14
CA TYR A 148 15.23 -5.77 -0.44
C TYR A 148 14.00 -5.81 -1.34
N ARG A 149 14.06 -6.62 -2.39
CA ARG A 149 12.95 -6.81 -3.33
C ARG A 149 12.63 -8.30 -3.48
N LEU A 150 11.35 -8.65 -3.53
CA LEU A 150 10.93 -10.04 -3.74
C LEU A 150 11.38 -10.54 -5.12
N LYS A 151 12.15 -11.63 -5.18
CA LYS A 151 12.56 -12.29 -6.44
C LYS A 151 11.37 -12.85 -7.16
N ASN A 152 11.36 -12.70 -8.49
CA ASN A 152 10.24 -13.13 -9.30
C ASN A 152 8.92 -12.67 -8.67
N HIS A 153 8.91 -11.44 -8.14
CA HIS A 153 7.67 -10.71 -8.16
C HIS A 153 7.25 -10.82 -9.61
N LEU A 154 6.27 -11.66 -9.91
CA LEU A 154 5.52 -11.54 -11.14
C LEU A 154 4.81 -10.20 -10.98
N VAL A 155 5.58 -9.12 -11.14
CA VAL A 155 5.12 -7.98 -11.88
C VAL A 155 4.57 -8.65 -13.12
N GLN A 156 3.25 -8.62 -13.30
CA GLN A 156 2.79 -8.55 -14.66
C GLN A 156 3.47 -7.31 -15.24
N GLN A 157 4.69 -7.45 -15.78
CA GLN A 157 5.30 -6.45 -16.63
C GLN A 157 4.54 -6.51 -17.95
N ASN A 158 3.28 -6.10 -17.92
CA ASN A 158 2.71 -5.43 -19.06
C ASN A 158 3.27 -4.00 -18.98
N LYS A 159 4.34 -3.74 -19.73
CA LYS A 159 4.75 -2.37 -20.04
C LYS A 159 3.55 -1.67 -20.70
N ILE A 160 2.79 -0.92 -19.91
CA ILE A 160 1.84 0.06 -20.41
C ILE A 160 2.26 1.39 -19.82
N ASN A 161 2.59 2.33 -20.71
CA ASN A 161 2.99 3.68 -20.37
C ASN A 161 1.76 4.41 -19.77
N TYR A 162 1.66 4.48 -18.44
CA TYR A 162 0.58 5.22 -17.80
C TYR A 162 0.87 6.72 -17.87
N PRO A 163 -0.07 7.57 -18.33
CA PRO A 163 0.08 9.01 -18.22
C PRO A 163 0.04 9.39 -16.74
N MET A 164 1.11 10.04 -16.26
CA MET A 164 1.12 10.67 -14.95
C MET A 164 0.12 11.83 -14.93
N SER A 165 -0.89 11.77 -14.05
CA SER A 165 -1.66 12.95 -13.68
C SER A 165 -1.64 13.12 -12.16
N LYS A 166 -1.36 14.36 -11.75
CA LYS A 166 -1.36 14.86 -10.38
C LYS A 166 -2.61 14.46 -9.59
N GLU A 167 -2.39 14.35 -8.29
CA GLU A 167 -3.33 14.11 -7.17
C GLU A 167 -3.50 12.64 -6.78
N GLU A 168 -2.78 12.28 -5.70
CA GLU A 168 -3.08 11.19 -4.78
C GLU A 168 -4.50 11.37 -4.19
N SER A 169 -5.52 11.05 -4.98
CA SER A 169 -6.87 10.87 -4.47
C SER A 169 -7.32 9.45 -4.76
N GLU A 170 -7.83 8.79 -3.72
CA GLU A 170 -8.58 7.54 -3.79
C GLU A 170 -9.54 7.63 -5.00
N MET A 171 -9.23 6.89 -6.08
CA MET A 171 -9.92 7.02 -7.37
C MET A 171 -11.35 6.49 -7.27
N LEU A 172 -12.27 7.27 -6.72
CA LEU A 172 -13.68 6.95 -6.67
C LEU A 172 -14.40 7.59 -7.86
N TYR A 173 -14.74 6.79 -8.87
CA TYR A 173 -15.39 7.31 -10.07
C TYR A 173 -16.27 6.27 -10.76
N SER A 174 -17.25 6.74 -11.53
CA SER A 174 -18.08 5.90 -12.38
C SER A 174 -17.59 5.93 -13.82
N PHE A 175 -17.82 4.85 -14.57
CA PHE A 175 -17.57 4.85 -16.01
C PHE A 175 -18.52 3.96 -16.79
N ALA A 176 -18.75 4.32 -18.05
CA ALA A 176 -19.46 3.51 -19.02
C ALA A 176 -18.51 2.99 -20.10
N VAL A 177 -18.80 1.81 -20.66
CA VAL A 177 -18.08 1.31 -21.85
C VAL A 177 -18.81 1.81 -23.09
N LYS A 178 -18.08 2.43 -24.02
CA LYS A 178 -18.62 2.97 -25.26
C LYS A 178 -19.33 1.86 -26.05
N GLY A 179 -20.62 2.03 -26.32
CA GLY A 179 -21.46 1.02 -26.98
C GLY A 179 -22.06 -0.03 -26.03
N GLY A 180 -21.65 -0.04 -24.76
CA GLY A 180 -22.26 -0.83 -23.70
C GLY A 180 -23.45 -0.14 -23.05
N THR A 181 -24.25 -0.91 -22.32
CA THR A 181 -25.49 -0.44 -21.66
C THR A 181 -25.36 -0.28 -20.14
N GLY A 182 -24.22 -0.66 -19.56
CA GLY A 182 -23.98 -0.64 -18.11
C GLY A 182 -23.01 0.45 -17.67
N THR A 183 -23.33 1.11 -16.55
CA THR A 183 -22.40 1.97 -15.82
C THR A 183 -21.77 1.16 -14.69
N MET A 184 -20.45 1.26 -14.59
CA MET A 184 -19.63 0.61 -13.55
C MET A 184 -19.10 1.67 -12.60
N LEU A 185 -18.85 1.26 -11.36
CA LEU A 185 -18.21 2.08 -10.33
C LEU A 185 -16.83 1.50 -10.05
N PHE A 186 -15.83 2.34 -9.86
CA PHE A 186 -14.56 1.95 -9.29
C PHE A 186 -14.45 2.56 -7.90
N ASP A 187 -14.35 1.72 -6.86
CA ASP A 187 -14.33 2.14 -5.46
C ASP A 187 -12.93 2.46 -4.91
N GLY A 188 -11.94 2.56 -5.80
CA GLY A 188 -10.52 2.67 -5.47
C GLY A 188 -9.81 1.31 -5.39
N GLN A 189 -10.54 0.19 -5.29
CA GLN A 189 -9.97 -1.15 -5.22
C GLN A 189 -10.64 -2.14 -6.19
N ASN A 190 -11.96 -2.04 -6.37
CA ASN A 190 -12.79 -2.97 -7.12
C ASN A 190 -13.59 -2.25 -8.21
N THR A 191 -13.75 -2.93 -9.35
CA THR A 191 -14.76 -2.54 -10.35
C THR A 191 -16.09 -3.19 -9.99
N LEU A 192 -17.11 -2.40 -9.69
CA LEU A 192 -18.44 -2.86 -9.31
C LEU A 192 -19.42 -2.64 -10.47
N ALA A 193 -20.09 -3.71 -10.88
CA ALA A 193 -21.17 -3.67 -11.86
C ALA A 193 -22.51 -4.01 -11.18
N PHE A 194 -23.41 -3.03 -11.14
CA PHE A 194 -24.76 -3.21 -10.60
C PHE A 194 -25.60 -3.96 -11.64
N THR A 195 -26.19 -5.09 -11.27
CA THR A 195 -27.00 -5.93 -12.17
C THR A 195 -28.38 -6.22 -11.58
N GLY A 196 -29.33 -6.68 -12.40
CA GLY A 196 -30.71 -6.95 -11.94
C GLY A 196 -31.69 -5.78 -12.14
N LYS A 197 -32.97 -6.02 -11.86
CA LYS A 197 -34.07 -5.07 -12.16
C LYS A 197 -33.96 -3.74 -11.41
N ASN A 198 -33.31 -3.73 -10.25
CA ASN A 198 -33.12 -2.57 -9.39
C ASN A 198 -31.72 -1.95 -9.48
N ALA A 199 -30.87 -2.42 -10.41
CA ALA A 199 -29.49 -1.94 -10.58
C ALA A 199 -29.39 -0.41 -10.74
N LYS A 200 -30.29 0.17 -11.55
CA LYS A 200 -30.33 1.61 -11.80
C LYS A 200 -30.63 2.41 -10.53
N ALA A 201 -31.60 1.95 -9.74
CA ALA A 201 -31.97 2.60 -8.48
C ALA A 201 -30.84 2.50 -7.44
N ALA A 202 -30.15 1.35 -7.37
CA ALA A 202 -29.00 1.17 -6.49
C ALA A 202 -27.81 2.07 -6.88
N TYR A 203 -27.54 2.20 -8.18
CA TYR A 203 -26.54 3.14 -8.69
C TYR A 203 -26.90 4.60 -8.38
N ASP A 204 -28.15 4.99 -8.63
CA ASP A 204 -28.61 6.37 -8.38
C ASP A 204 -28.53 6.72 -6.89
N HIS A 205 -28.90 5.78 -6.01
CA HIS A 205 -28.75 5.93 -4.56
C HIS A 205 -27.29 6.15 -4.16
N TYR A 206 -26.37 5.34 -4.70
CA TYR A 206 -24.94 5.48 -4.43
C TYR A 206 -24.40 6.85 -4.86
N VAL A 207 -24.73 7.31 -6.07
CA VAL A 207 -24.31 8.62 -6.59
C VAL A 207 -24.87 9.75 -5.72
N GLY A 208 -26.13 9.64 -5.29
CA GLY A 208 -26.76 10.60 -4.39
C GLY A 208 -26.03 10.69 -3.04
N THR A 209 -25.78 9.55 -2.40
CA THR A 209 -25.05 9.47 -1.13
C THR A 209 -23.63 10.02 -1.26
N TYR A 210 -22.93 9.71 -2.35
CA TYR A 210 -21.60 10.27 -2.61
C TYR A 210 -21.65 11.80 -2.67
N LYS A 211 -22.62 12.38 -3.37
CA LYS A 211 -22.78 13.83 -3.48
C LYS A 211 -23.11 14.49 -2.14
N GLU A 212 -23.96 13.86 -1.33
CA GLU A 212 -24.31 14.34 0.01
C GLU A 212 -23.10 14.36 0.96
N ILE A 213 -22.28 13.29 0.94
CA ILE A 213 -21.13 13.15 1.83
C ILE A 213 -19.95 14.01 1.37
N MET A 214 -19.64 13.97 0.07
CA MET A 214 -18.44 14.61 -0.48
C MET A 214 -18.67 16.06 -0.91
N GLY A 215 -19.93 16.51 -0.96
CA GLY A 215 -20.31 17.84 -1.42
C GLY A 215 -20.02 18.10 -2.91
N LYS A 216 -19.69 17.06 -3.69
CA LYS A 216 -19.32 17.14 -5.12
C LYS A 216 -19.90 15.97 -5.91
N GLU A 217 -20.08 16.17 -7.21
CA GLU A 217 -20.56 15.12 -8.12
C GLU A 217 -19.54 13.97 -8.23
N LEU A 218 -20.04 12.74 -8.38
CA LEU A 218 -19.19 11.58 -8.67
C LEU A 218 -18.57 11.75 -10.06
N PRO A 219 -17.24 11.72 -10.19
CA PRO A 219 -16.59 11.80 -11.49
C PRO A 219 -17.09 10.68 -12.42
N HIS A 220 -17.38 11.02 -13.68
CA HIS A 220 -17.87 10.08 -14.68
C HIS A 220 -16.98 10.06 -15.93
N GLN A 221 -16.67 8.87 -16.44
CA GLN A 221 -15.83 8.68 -17.62
C GLN A 221 -16.47 7.74 -18.65
N ILE A 222 -16.06 7.86 -19.91
CA ILE A 222 -16.41 6.90 -20.97
C ILE A 222 -15.13 6.18 -21.40
N LYS A 223 -15.10 4.86 -21.27
CA LYS A 223 -14.00 4.00 -21.71
C LYS A 223 -14.35 3.34 -23.04
N THR A 224 -13.39 3.24 -23.95
CA THR A 224 -13.49 2.38 -25.14
C THR A 224 -13.47 0.90 -24.73
N GLU A 225 -13.91 -0.01 -25.61
CA GLU A 225 -13.83 -1.45 -25.35
C GLU A 225 -12.40 -1.92 -25.07
N ALA A 226 -11.40 -1.38 -25.78
CA ALA A 226 -9.99 -1.69 -25.55
C ALA A 226 -9.52 -1.22 -24.17
N GLN A 227 -9.91 0.00 -23.76
CA GLN A 227 -9.61 0.50 -22.41
C GLN A 227 -10.31 -0.31 -21.33
N PHE A 228 -11.55 -0.74 -21.56
CA PHE A 228 -12.27 -1.58 -20.61
C PHE A 228 -11.66 -2.98 -20.50
N LYS A 229 -11.23 -3.58 -21.62
CA LYS A 229 -10.57 -4.89 -21.61
C LYS A 229 -9.31 -4.87 -20.72
N LEU A 230 -8.43 -3.89 -20.96
CA LEU A 230 -7.25 -3.66 -20.13
C LEU A 230 -7.62 -3.38 -18.66
N TRP A 231 -8.64 -2.55 -18.44
CA TRP A 231 -9.13 -2.22 -17.10
C TRP A 231 -9.60 -3.46 -16.33
N SER A 232 -10.36 -4.34 -16.99
CA SER A 232 -10.93 -5.54 -16.38
C SER A 232 -9.90 -6.65 -16.08
N GLU A 233 -8.73 -6.60 -16.73
CA GLU A 233 -7.60 -7.47 -16.40
C GLU A 233 -6.92 -7.04 -15.09
N LEU A 234 -6.86 -5.73 -14.83
CA LEU A 234 -6.23 -5.14 -13.63
C LEU A 234 -7.18 -5.12 -12.44
N TYR A 235 -8.45 -4.79 -12.68
CA TYR A 235 -9.48 -4.61 -11.65
C TYR A 235 -10.70 -5.44 -12.03
N PRO A 236 -10.71 -6.74 -11.67
CA PRO A 236 -11.79 -7.66 -12.02
C PRO A 236 -13.17 -7.10 -11.64
N VAL A 237 -14.14 -7.30 -12.54
CA VAL A 237 -15.50 -6.81 -12.33
C VAL A 237 -16.23 -7.73 -11.36
N LYS A 238 -16.65 -7.17 -10.22
CA LYS A 238 -17.56 -7.80 -9.29
C LYS A 238 -18.99 -7.39 -9.64
N TYR A 239 -19.82 -8.39 -9.94
CA TYR A 239 -21.22 -8.18 -10.22
C TYR A 239 -22.02 -8.19 -8.91
N LEU A 240 -22.76 -7.11 -8.68
CA LEU A 240 -23.62 -6.92 -7.53
C LEU A 240 -25.09 -7.01 -7.99
N PRO A 241 -25.78 -8.14 -7.72
CA PRO A 241 -27.16 -8.31 -8.13
C PRO A 241 -28.11 -7.56 -7.20
N PHE A 242 -28.92 -6.70 -7.80
CA PHE A 242 -30.04 -5.97 -7.21
C PHE A 242 -31.31 -6.39 -7.94
N ASN A 243 -31.88 -7.52 -7.51
CA ASN A 243 -33.17 -8.00 -7.97
C ASN A 243 -34.25 -7.46 -7.07
#